data_AF-A0AAE0TD57-F1
#
_entry.id   AF-A0AAE0TD57-F1
#
_cell.length_a   1.000
_cell.length_b   1.000
_cell.length_c   1.000
_cell.angle_alpha   90.00
_cell.angle_beta   90.00
_cell.angle_gamma   90.00
#
_symmetry.space_group_name_H-M   'P 1'
#
loop_
_entity.id
_entity.type
_entity.pdbx_description
1 polymer ?
#
loop_
_entity_poly.entity_id
_entity_poly.type
_entity_poly.pdbx_seq_one_letter_code
_entity_poly.pdbx_strand_id
1 'polypeptide(L)'
;MKAKNHPNKNQVIDHLGLALTWGKIEIARNDLLIEDTEWPTDKLEDIMLLAIVMNSVDFVELFLEAKLIDLKEFLTIKRLLLLYNNPSQTRQKLFLDSLFRDTGQEKDKDQSNKTITLKMVGKLMTYLLGDYYDSHYISEEKYANAKLNLGIKKCSRCKKLVENSLANVSREPTPSEANNDSTKQTCDFDNPQRELFIWSVLNNQREMAEFFWQDGKNAIAAALVAHALLFAMSRRTHSKELIEQYTSNAK
;
A
#
# COMPACT_ATOMS: atom_id res chain seq x y z
N MET A 1 -22.57 -28.71 31.01
CA MET A 1 -22.61 -28.06 29.68
C MET A 1 -21.55 -26.98 29.67
N LYS A 2 -20.39 -27.20 29.03
CA LYS A 2 -19.37 -26.15 28.90
C LYS A 2 -19.86 -25.19 27.82
N ALA A 3 -20.22 -23.97 28.21
CA ALA A 3 -20.43 -22.89 27.26
C ALA A 3 -19.12 -22.70 26.48
N LYS A 4 -19.12 -22.99 25.18
CA LYS A 4 -18.05 -22.54 24.29
C LYS A 4 -18.11 -21.02 24.29
N ASN A 5 -17.26 -20.39 25.09
CA ASN A 5 -17.10 -18.96 25.13
C ASN A 5 -16.42 -18.59 23.80
N HIS A 6 -17.20 -18.31 22.76
CA HIS A 6 -16.65 -17.81 21.52
C HIS A 6 -16.01 -16.44 21.80
N PRO A 7 -14.72 -16.26 21.48
CA PRO A 7 -14.06 -14.98 21.69
C PRO A 7 -14.84 -13.89 20.95
N ASN A 8 -14.99 -12.72 21.58
CA ASN A 8 -15.65 -11.59 20.95
C ASN A 8 -14.89 -11.21 19.67
N LYS A 9 -15.60 -11.01 18.54
CA LYS A 9 -15.00 -10.75 17.23
C LYS A 9 -13.96 -9.60 17.26
N ASN A 10 -14.23 -8.53 18.01
CA ASN A 10 -13.28 -7.42 18.17
C ASN A 10 -12.00 -7.82 18.91
N GLN A 11 -12.09 -8.73 19.88
CA GLN A 11 -10.92 -9.24 20.61
C GLN A 11 -10.02 -10.09 19.70
N VAL A 12 -10.60 -10.86 18.78
CA VAL A 12 -9.84 -11.67 17.81
C VAL A 12 -9.12 -10.76 16.81
N ILE A 13 -9.79 -9.70 16.33
CA ILE A 13 -9.18 -8.68 15.47
C ILE A 13 -8.03 -7.95 16.19
N ASP A 14 -8.22 -7.55 17.45
CA ASP A 14 -7.16 -6.93 18.26
C ASP A 14 -5.99 -7.90 18.47
N HIS A 15 -6.27 -9.18 18.71
CA HIS A 15 -5.26 -10.21 18.86
C HIS A 15 -4.47 -10.45 17.56
N LEU A 16 -5.15 -10.46 16.41
CA LEU A 16 -4.53 -10.56 15.10
C LEU A 16 -3.64 -9.35 14.80
N GLY A 17 -4.11 -8.13 15.13
CA GLY A 17 -3.32 -6.91 15.04
C GLY A 17 -2.07 -6.97 15.93
N LEU A 18 -2.20 -7.44 17.18
CA LEU A 18 -1.06 -7.63 18.09
C LEU A 18 -0.08 -8.69 17.56
N ALA A 19 -0.58 -9.83 17.07
CA ALA A 19 0.22 -10.88 16.47
C ALA A 19 1.04 -10.35 15.30
N LEU A 20 0.44 -9.52 14.44
CA LEU A 20 1.12 -8.84 13.35
C LEU A 20 2.21 -7.90 13.89
N THR A 21 1.91 -7.07 14.90
CA THR A 21 2.93 -6.17 15.48
C THR A 21 4.13 -6.90 16.08
N TRP A 22 3.94 -8.14 16.53
CA TRP A 22 4.98 -8.97 17.13
C TRP A 22 5.60 -9.99 16.17
N GLY A 23 5.16 -10.04 14.91
CA GLY A 23 5.62 -11.04 13.93
C GLY A 23 5.30 -12.47 14.35
N LYS A 24 4.18 -12.70 15.06
CA LYS A 24 3.76 -14.02 15.55
C LYS A 24 2.78 -14.68 14.61
N ILE A 25 3.27 -15.09 13.43
CA ILE A 25 2.44 -15.70 12.38
C ILE A 25 1.70 -16.95 12.85
N GLU A 26 2.34 -17.78 13.69
CA GLU A 26 1.73 -19.01 14.21
C GLU A 26 0.47 -18.74 15.05
N ILE A 27 0.46 -17.64 15.79
CA ILE A 27 -0.71 -17.22 16.58
C ILE A 27 -1.83 -16.80 15.63
N ALA A 28 -1.50 -15.98 14.63
CA ALA A 28 -2.45 -15.55 13.62
C ALA A 28 -3.04 -16.74 12.84
N ARG A 29 -2.22 -17.71 12.42
CA ARG A 29 -2.67 -18.90 11.69
C ARG A 29 -3.63 -19.75 12.51
N ASN A 30 -3.34 -19.97 13.79
CA ASN A 30 -4.24 -20.72 14.68
C ASN A 30 -5.58 -20.00 14.88
N ASP A 31 -5.59 -18.68 14.95
CA ASP A 31 -6.81 -17.89 15.09
C ASP A 31 -7.61 -17.79 13.78
N LEU A 32 -6.93 -17.74 12.64
CA LEU A 32 -7.55 -17.61 11.30
C LEU A 32 -8.16 -18.91 10.78
N LEU A 33 -7.57 -20.06 11.11
CA LEU A 33 -8.02 -21.39 10.65
C LEU A 33 -9.20 -21.96 11.47
N ILE A 34 -9.79 -21.17 12.37
CA ILE A 34 -11.00 -21.58 13.11
C ILE A 34 -12.20 -21.49 12.15
N GLU A 35 -12.61 -22.65 11.60
CA GLU A 35 -13.57 -22.83 10.49
C GLU A 35 -14.94 -22.12 10.62
N ASP A 36 -15.32 -21.67 11.82
CA ASP A 36 -16.60 -20.99 12.09
C ASP A 36 -16.49 -19.47 12.27
N THR A 37 -15.35 -18.86 11.92
CA THR A 37 -15.11 -17.42 12.18
C THR A 37 -15.51 -16.55 10.99
N GLU A 38 -16.64 -15.85 11.13
CA GLU A 38 -17.00 -14.75 10.22
C GLU A 38 -16.19 -13.48 10.55
N TRP A 39 -15.29 -13.11 9.66
CA TRP A 39 -14.42 -11.94 9.80
C TRP A 39 -15.13 -10.65 9.32
N PRO A 40 -15.12 -9.56 10.11
CA PRO A 40 -15.54 -8.25 9.61
C PRO A 40 -14.58 -7.79 8.52
N THR A 41 -15.03 -7.78 7.26
CA THR A 41 -14.20 -7.48 6.08
C THR A 41 -13.44 -6.17 6.23
N ASP A 42 -14.11 -5.08 6.63
CA ASP A 42 -13.48 -3.76 6.79
C ASP A 42 -12.27 -3.80 7.74
N LYS A 43 -12.38 -4.50 8.89
CA LYS A 43 -11.30 -4.60 9.88
C LYS A 43 -10.17 -5.52 9.43
N LEU A 44 -10.51 -6.57 8.69
CA LEU A 44 -9.51 -7.48 8.15
C LEU A 44 -8.69 -6.80 7.05
N GLU A 45 -9.35 -6.02 6.19
CA GLU A 45 -8.66 -5.20 5.19
C GLU A 45 -7.76 -4.14 5.85
N ASP A 46 -8.15 -3.56 6.97
CA ASP A 46 -7.28 -2.64 7.74
C ASP A 46 -6.01 -3.34 8.25
N ILE A 47 -6.13 -4.58 8.73
CA ILE A 47 -4.99 -5.39 9.18
C ILE A 47 -4.11 -5.79 7.98
N MET A 48 -4.70 -6.14 6.84
CA MET A 48 -3.97 -6.41 5.60
C MET A 48 -3.17 -5.19 5.14
N LEU A 49 -3.77 -4.00 5.17
CA LEU A 49 -3.08 -2.76 4.85
C LEU A 49 -1.90 -2.53 5.81
N LEU A 50 -2.09 -2.79 7.11
CA LEU A 50 -1.02 -2.71 8.10
C LEU A 50 0.09 -3.73 7.83
N ALA A 51 -0.24 -4.96 7.43
CA ALA A 51 0.74 -6.01 7.12
C ALA A 51 1.63 -5.60 5.94
N ILE A 52 1.03 -5.03 4.89
CA ILE A 52 1.76 -4.46 3.75
C ILE A 52 2.68 -3.31 4.20
N VAL A 53 2.16 -2.36 4.98
CA VAL A 53 2.96 -1.25 5.54
C VAL A 53 4.10 -1.76 6.43
N MET A 54 3.91 -2.85 7.16
CA MET A 54 4.93 -3.44 8.02
C MET A 54 5.93 -4.34 7.28
N ASN A 55 5.79 -4.50 5.95
CA ASN A 55 6.58 -5.45 5.16
C ASN A 55 6.46 -6.89 5.71
N SER A 56 5.29 -7.27 6.24
CA SER A 56 5.05 -8.59 6.80
C SER A 56 4.43 -9.50 5.74
N VAL A 57 5.29 -10.11 4.93
CA VAL A 57 4.87 -10.97 3.80
C VAL A 57 4.09 -12.18 4.29
N ASP A 58 4.53 -12.85 5.36
CA ASP A 58 3.87 -14.04 5.89
C ASP A 58 2.38 -13.81 6.22
N PHE A 59 2.04 -12.62 6.73
CA PHE A 59 0.65 -12.26 7.03
C PHE A 59 -0.15 -11.96 5.77
N VAL A 60 0.46 -11.24 4.81
CA VAL A 60 -0.15 -10.97 3.51
C VAL A 60 -0.45 -12.28 2.76
N GLU A 61 0.52 -13.18 2.72
CA GLU A 61 0.38 -14.53 2.17
C GLU A 61 -0.75 -15.29 2.85
N LEU A 62 -0.74 -15.36 4.19
CA LEU A 62 -1.77 -16.06 4.96
C LEU A 62 -3.19 -15.54 4.66
N PHE A 63 -3.39 -14.22 4.55
CA PHE A 63 -4.71 -13.65 4.24
C PHE A 63 -5.20 -14.02 2.83
N LEU A 64 -4.29 -14.07 1.86
CA LEU A 64 -4.60 -14.44 0.47
C LEU A 64 -4.81 -15.94 0.31
N GLU A 65 -3.96 -16.77 0.92
CA GLU A 65 -4.08 -18.24 0.91
C GLU A 65 -5.37 -18.71 1.58
N ALA A 66 -5.73 -18.11 2.71
CA ALA A 66 -6.98 -18.40 3.41
C ALA A 66 -8.21 -17.84 2.69
N LYS A 67 -8.04 -17.13 1.55
CA LYS A 67 -9.09 -16.49 0.75
C LYS A 67 -9.98 -15.54 1.55
N LEU A 68 -9.44 -14.98 2.62
CA LEU A 68 -10.18 -14.03 3.46
C LEU A 68 -10.24 -12.65 2.81
N ILE A 69 -9.33 -12.37 1.89
CA ILE A 69 -9.23 -11.12 1.15
C ILE A 69 -9.01 -11.42 -0.33
N ASP A 70 -9.87 -10.86 -1.19
CA ASP A 70 -9.58 -10.75 -2.63
C ASP A 70 -8.80 -9.45 -2.88
N LEU A 71 -7.63 -9.56 -3.50
CA LEU A 71 -6.76 -8.42 -3.80
C LEU A 71 -7.45 -7.39 -4.71
N LYS A 72 -8.37 -7.82 -5.59
CA LYS A 72 -9.12 -6.91 -6.48
C LYS A 72 -10.16 -6.06 -5.76
N GLU A 73 -10.78 -6.62 -4.73
CA GLU A 73 -11.73 -5.89 -3.88
C GLU A 73 -11.00 -5.05 -2.84
N PHE A 74 -9.90 -5.59 -2.32
CA PHE A 74 -9.05 -4.92 -1.33
C PHE A 74 -8.42 -3.65 -1.86
N LEU A 75 -7.74 -3.70 -3.02
CA LEU A 75 -6.93 -2.57 -3.45
C LEU A 75 -7.78 -1.50 -4.13
N THR A 76 -8.03 -0.41 -3.40
CA THR A 76 -8.69 0.80 -3.90
C THR A 76 -7.69 1.93 -4.10
N ILE A 77 -8.05 2.96 -4.89
CA ILE A 77 -7.23 4.16 -5.08
C ILE A 77 -6.87 4.78 -3.73
N LYS A 78 -7.82 4.81 -2.80
CA LYS A 78 -7.61 5.33 -1.43
C LYS A 78 -6.53 4.54 -0.69
N ARG A 79 -6.57 3.20 -0.73
CA ARG A 79 -5.57 2.36 -0.05
C ARG A 79 -4.19 2.49 -0.68
N LEU A 80 -4.10 2.52 -2.01
CA LEU A 80 -2.81 2.74 -2.69
C LEU A 80 -2.22 4.12 -2.34
N LEU A 81 -3.05 5.17 -2.30
CA LEU A 81 -2.61 6.48 -1.83
C LEU A 81 -2.13 6.44 -0.37
N LEU A 82 -2.83 5.72 0.53
CA LEU A 82 -2.39 5.54 1.92
C LEU A 82 -1.01 4.89 1.99
N LEU A 83 -0.77 3.87 1.18
CA LEU A 83 0.52 3.18 1.08
C LEU A 83 1.64 4.13 0.63
N TYR A 84 1.43 4.91 -0.43
CA TYR A 84 2.43 5.89 -0.90
C TYR A 84 2.74 7.00 0.11
N ASN A 85 1.77 7.38 0.95
CA ASN A 85 1.95 8.43 1.95
C ASN A 85 2.43 7.91 3.32
N ASN A 86 2.48 6.59 3.53
CA ASN A 86 2.92 5.96 4.78
C ASN A 86 4.00 4.88 4.57
N PRO A 87 5.16 5.24 3.98
CA PRO A 87 6.26 4.31 3.84
C PRO A 87 6.85 3.91 5.20
N SER A 88 7.25 2.64 5.35
CA SER A 88 7.74 2.08 6.62
C SER A 88 9.10 2.61 7.03
N GLN A 89 9.98 2.86 6.05
CA GLN A 89 11.37 3.24 6.29
C GLN A 89 11.57 4.76 6.16
N THR A 90 11.94 5.42 7.26
CA THR A 90 12.14 6.87 7.31
C THR A 90 13.13 7.39 6.26
N ARG A 91 14.22 6.65 5.99
CA ARG A 91 15.23 7.07 5.02
C ARG A 91 14.72 6.99 3.59
N GLN A 92 14.07 5.87 3.25
CA GLN A 92 13.43 5.71 1.94
C GLN A 92 12.40 6.80 1.70
N LYS A 93 11.57 7.10 2.71
CA LYS A 93 10.59 8.18 2.67
C LYS A 93 11.23 9.52 2.30
N LEU A 94 12.25 9.94 3.04
CA LEU A 94 12.92 11.23 2.81
C LEU A 94 13.52 11.33 1.42
N PHE A 95 14.04 10.21 0.89
CA PHE A 95 14.58 10.15 -0.46
C PHE A 95 13.47 10.23 -1.52
N LEU A 96 12.38 9.46 -1.38
CA LEU A 96 11.23 9.58 -2.28
C LEU A 96 10.65 10.99 -2.26
N ASP A 97 10.51 11.61 -1.08
CA ASP A 97 10.09 13.00 -0.93
C ASP A 97 11.02 13.96 -1.70
N SER A 98 12.33 13.70 -1.74
CA SER A 98 13.24 14.48 -2.60
C SER A 98 13.01 14.27 -4.08
N LEU A 99 12.84 13.03 -4.53
CA LEU A 99 12.59 12.74 -5.94
C LEU A 99 11.27 13.35 -6.42
N PHE A 100 10.22 13.32 -5.58
CA PHE A 100 8.95 13.96 -5.90
C PHE A 100 9.08 15.48 -6.06
N ARG A 101 9.98 16.13 -5.31
CA ARG A 101 10.28 17.57 -5.53
C ARG A 101 10.99 17.81 -6.86
N ASP A 102 11.93 16.94 -7.22
CA ASP A 102 12.72 17.05 -8.45
C ASP A 102 11.86 16.85 -9.72
N THR A 103 10.78 16.06 -9.63
CA THR A 103 9.84 15.80 -10.75
C THR A 103 8.92 16.98 -11.12
N GLY A 104 9.22 18.18 -10.62
CA GLY A 104 8.52 19.41 -10.99
C GLY A 104 7.21 19.59 -10.26
N GLN A 105 7.26 19.61 -8.92
CA GLN A 105 6.19 20.27 -8.19
C GLN A 105 6.13 21.73 -8.65
N GLU A 106 4.94 22.16 -9.07
CA GLU A 106 4.65 23.57 -9.30
C GLU A 106 5.06 24.38 -8.08
N LYS A 107 5.53 25.61 -8.31
CA LYS A 107 6.03 26.58 -7.32
C LYS A 107 4.92 27.08 -6.37
N ASP A 108 4.11 26.18 -5.82
CA ASP A 108 3.15 26.49 -4.78
C ASP A 108 3.89 26.73 -3.47
N LYS A 109 3.65 27.90 -2.88
CA LYS A 109 4.36 28.43 -1.71
C LYS A 109 4.05 27.70 -0.39
N ASP A 110 3.16 26.70 -0.39
CA ASP A 110 2.74 25.97 0.81
C ASP A 110 3.28 24.53 0.81
N GLN A 111 4.56 24.41 1.11
CA GLN A 111 5.37 23.20 0.94
C GLN A 111 5.32 22.22 2.13
N SER A 112 4.57 22.54 3.18
CA SER A 112 4.69 21.83 4.47
C SER A 112 3.78 20.60 4.62
N ASN A 113 2.87 20.33 3.66
CA ASN A 113 1.83 19.32 3.84
C ASN A 113 1.26 18.68 2.55
N LYS A 114 1.95 18.75 1.41
CA LYS A 114 1.40 18.25 0.13
C LYS A 114 1.46 16.71 0.09
N THR A 115 0.30 16.07 -0.04
CA THR A 115 0.17 14.61 -0.13
C THR A 115 0.64 14.09 -1.47
N ILE A 116 1.27 12.91 -1.48
CA ILE A 116 1.66 12.22 -2.70
C ILE A 116 0.39 11.74 -3.41
N THR A 117 0.23 12.12 -4.68
CA THR A 117 -0.87 11.69 -5.55
C THR A 117 -0.37 10.64 -6.55
N LEU A 118 -1.27 9.82 -7.10
CA LEU A 118 -0.89 8.83 -8.12
C LEU A 118 -0.31 9.48 -9.38
N LYS A 119 -0.81 10.66 -9.78
CA LYS A 119 -0.21 11.43 -10.88
C LYS A 119 1.25 11.80 -10.61
N MET A 120 1.60 12.13 -9.36
CA MET A 120 2.99 12.36 -8.98
C MET A 120 3.81 11.07 -9.03
N VAL A 121 3.26 9.95 -8.60
CA VAL A 121 3.90 8.63 -8.74
C VAL A 121 4.17 8.34 -10.21
N GLY A 122 3.20 8.56 -11.10
CA GLY A 122 3.39 8.38 -12.54
C GLY A 122 4.51 9.25 -13.11
N LYS A 123 4.53 10.55 -12.76
CA LYS A 123 5.63 11.45 -13.15
C LYS A 123 6.99 10.98 -12.65
N LEU A 124 7.06 10.50 -11.40
CA LEU A 124 8.28 9.93 -10.83
C LEU A 124 8.73 8.71 -11.61
N MET A 125 7.82 7.80 -11.95
CA MET A 125 8.15 6.61 -12.74
C MET A 125 8.69 6.98 -14.12
N THR A 126 8.04 7.91 -14.83
CA THR A 126 8.55 8.42 -16.13
C THR A 126 9.91 9.10 -15.97
N TYR A 127 10.13 9.85 -14.88
CA TYR A 127 11.42 10.48 -14.59
C TYR A 127 12.56 9.47 -14.31
N LEU A 128 12.23 8.33 -13.71
CA LEU A 128 13.20 7.27 -13.39
C LEU A 128 13.47 6.35 -14.59
N LEU A 129 12.43 5.99 -15.34
CA LEU A 129 12.50 5.04 -16.45
C LEU A 129 12.79 5.69 -17.80
N GLY A 130 12.62 7.01 -17.91
CA GLY A 130 12.85 7.80 -19.12
C GLY A 130 11.64 7.87 -20.06
N ASP A 131 11.83 8.55 -21.18
CA ASP A 131 10.76 8.99 -22.10
C ASP A 131 10.01 7.84 -22.81
N TYR A 132 10.53 6.61 -22.75
CA TYR A 132 9.90 5.42 -23.32
C TYR A 132 8.86 4.77 -22.39
N TYR A 133 8.77 5.23 -21.14
CA TYR A 133 7.79 4.73 -20.17
C TYR A 133 6.58 5.67 -20.08
N ASP A 134 5.42 5.16 -20.52
CA ASP A 134 4.15 5.82 -20.27
C ASP A 134 3.48 5.26 -19.01
N SER A 135 3.12 6.14 -18.08
CA SER A 135 2.48 5.76 -16.83
C SER A 135 0.96 5.84 -16.94
N HIS A 136 0.29 4.72 -16.69
CA HIS A 136 -1.17 4.66 -16.61
C HIS A 136 -1.76 5.63 -15.56
N TYR A 137 -1.00 5.97 -14.52
CA TYR A 137 -1.39 7.00 -13.54
C TYR A 137 -1.48 8.43 -14.11
N ILE A 138 -0.82 8.70 -15.23
CA ILE A 138 -0.89 9.99 -15.93
C ILE A 138 -2.00 9.95 -16.98
N SER A 139 -2.14 8.84 -17.68
CA SER A 139 -3.02 8.69 -18.85
C SER A 139 -4.50 8.52 -18.48
N GLU A 140 -4.81 7.94 -17.32
CA GLU A 140 -6.20 7.71 -16.89
C GLU A 140 -6.75 8.84 -16.00
N GLU A 141 -7.90 9.40 -16.38
CA GLU A 141 -8.54 10.53 -15.69
C GLU A 141 -9.00 10.19 -14.25
N LYS A 142 -9.36 8.93 -13.99
CA LYS A 142 -9.82 8.47 -12.67
C LYS A 142 -8.79 8.72 -11.55
N TYR A 143 -7.51 8.82 -11.89
CA TYR A 143 -6.43 9.11 -10.94
C TYR A 143 -6.16 10.62 -10.75
N ALA A 144 -6.67 11.48 -11.63
CA ALA A 144 -6.39 12.92 -11.61
C ALA A 144 -7.03 13.63 -10.41
N ASN A 145 -8.23 13.19 -10.00
CA ASN A 145 -9.02 13.82 -8.95
C ASN A 145 -8.91 13.13 -7.59
N ALA A 146 -8.20 12.01 -7.51
CA ALA A 146 -8.03 11.25 -6.28
C ALA A 146 -7.13 11.99 -5.28
N LYS A 147 -7.72 12.47 -4.18
CA LYS A 147 -7.01 13.16 -3.09
C LYS A 147 -7.27 12.46 -1.76
N LEU A 148 -6.23 12.32 -0.95
CA LEU A 148 -6.37 11.93 0.46
C LEU A 148 -6.77 13.15 1.28
N ASN A 149 -7.95 13.10 1.91
CA ASN A 149 -8.30 14.01 3.00
C ASN A 149 -7.59 13.54 4.27
N LEU A 150 -6.31 13.91 4.42
CA LEU A 150 -5.60 13.71 5.69
C LEU A 150 -6.05 14.82 6.65
N GLY A 151 -6.93 14.50 7.59
CA GLY A 151 -7.18 15.36 8.75
C GLY A 151 -5.94 15.42 9.64
N ILE A 152 -4.97 16.26 9.31
CA ILE A 152 -3.68 16.31 10.02
C ILE A 152 -3.81 17.13 11.31
N LYS A 153 -3.96 16.46 12.45
CA LYS A 153 -3.35 16.93 13.71
C LYS A 153 -1.99 16.23 13.85
N LYS A 154 -0.89 16.98 13.67
CA LYS A 154 0.49 16.50 13.86
C LYS A 154 0.62 15.89 15.27
N CYS A 155 0.98 14.60 15.37
CA CYS A 155 1.41 13.99 16.62
C CYS A 155 2.80 13.39 16.45
N SER A 156 3.71 13.78 17.34
CA SER A 156 5.17 13.60 17.30
C SER A 156 5.68 12.22 17.72
N ARG A 157 4.89 11.16 17.57
CA ARG A 157 5.32 9.78 17.85
C ARG A 157 4.79 8.82 16.78
N CYS A 158 5.68 8.40 15.89
CA CYS A 158 5.45 7.32 14.93
C CYS A 158 5.18 6.01 15.68
N LYS A 159 3.90 5.77 15.95
CA LYS A 159 3.27 4.47 16.30
C LYS A 159 1.73 4.56 16.25
N LYS A 160 1.14 5.75 16.18
CA LYS A 160 -0.32 5.98 16.04
C LYS A 160 -0.83 6.27 14.62
N LEU A 161 0.00 6.07 13.58
CA LEU A 161 -0.36 6.47 12.22
C LEU A 161 -1.42 5.56 11.58
N VAL A 162 -1.47 4.29 11.98
CA VAL A 162 -2.53 3.38 11.52
C VAL A 162 -3.82 3.62 12.32
N GLU A 163 -3.76 3.74 13.65
CA GLU A 163 -4.93 4.05 14.50
C GLU A 163 -5.68 5.34 14.09
N ASN A 164 -4.96 6.43 13.76
CA ASN A 164 -5.60 7.70 13.39
C ASN A 164 -6.02 7.78 11.91
N SER A 165 -5.40 7.01 11.00
CA SER A 165 -5.79 6.98 9.58
C SER A 165 -7.02 6.08 9.36
N LEU A 166 -7.20 5.07 10.21
CA LEU A 166 -8.36 4.17 10.24
C LEU A 166 -9.61 4.81 10.88
N ALA A 167 -9.44 5.83 11.73
CA ALA A 167 -10.55 6.52 12.39
C ALA A 167 -11.35 7.49 11.48
N ASN A 168 -10.82 7.86 10.32
CA ASN A 168 -11.49 8.77 9.36
C ASN A 168 -12.11 8.03 8.15
N VAL A 169 -12.44 6.75 8.30
CA VAL A 169 -13.29 6.03 7.34
C VAL A 169 -14.77 6.31 7.66
N SER A 170 -15.17 7.58 7.58
CA SER A 170 -16.58 7.92 7.44
C SER A 170 -16.91 7.90 5.95
N ARG A 171 -17.75 6.96 5.53
CA ARG A 171 -18.51 7.09 4.28
C ARG A 171 -19.47 8.27 4.49
N GLU A 172 -19.20 9.41 3.89
CA GLU A 172 -20.29 10.31 3.51
C GLU A 172 -20.60 10.03 2.03
N PRO A 173 -21.78 9.46 1.71
CA PRO A 173 -22.31 9.58 0.37
C PRO A 173 -22.78 11.02 0.20
N THR A 174 -22.24 11.73 -0.79
CA THR A 174 -22.83 12.97 -1.26
C THR A 174 -24.22 12.66 -1.83
N PRO A 175 -25.30 13.29 -1.34
CA PRO A 175 -26.65 13.04 -1.85
C PRO A 175 -26.93 13.93 -3.08
N SER A 176 -26.65 13.40 -4.28
CA SER A 176 -27.25 13.73 -5.60
C SER A 176 -26.29 13.19 -6.66
N GLU A 177 -26.63 12.24 -7.52
CA GLU A 177 -27.80 12.22 -8.39
C GLU A 177 -28.35 10.80 -8.51
N ALA A 178 -29.67 10.69 -8.41
CA ALA A 178 -30.38 9.45 -8.68
C ALA A 178 -30.24 9.11 -10.16
N ASN A 179 -29.50 8.05 -10.47
CA ASN A 179 -29.73 7.24 -11.65
C ASN A 179 -29.60 5.77 -11.25
N ASN A 180 -30.75 5.09 -11.27
CA ASN A 180 -30.85 3.65 -11.17
C ASN A 180 -30.08 3.03 -12.34
N ASP A 181 -28.88 2.56 -12.07
CA ASP A 181 -28.30 1.48 -12.84
C ASP A 181 -27.54 0.58 -11.87
N SER A 182 -27.79 -0.71 -11.96
CA SER A 182 -27.08 -1.79 -11.28
C SER A 182 -25.63 -1.85 -11.80
N THR A 183 -24.86 -0.79 -11.56
CA THR A 183 -23.49 -0.66 -12.03
C THR A 183 -22.62 -1.59 -11.20
N LYS A 184 -22.20 -2.69 -11.83
CA LYS A 184 -21.11 -3.58 -11.40
C LYS A 184 -20.09 -2.81 -10.56
N GLN A 185 -19.81 -3.29 -9.36
CA GLN A 185 -18.67 -2.83 -8.57
C GLN A 185 -17.41 -3.00 -9.43
N THR A 186 -16.96 -1.92 -10.07
CA THR A 186 -15.77 -1.93 -10.90
C THR A 186 -14.57 -1.86 -9.97
N CYS A 187 -13.69 -2.85 -10.04
CA CYS A 187 -12.40 -2.80 -9.35
C CYS A 187 -11.59 -1.57 -9.83
N ASP A 188 -10.99 -0.84 -8.89
CA ASP A 188 -10.24 0.39 -9.18
C ASP A 188 -8.98 0.15 -10.05
N PHE A 189 -8.44 -1.07 -9.97
CA PHE A 189 -7.24 -1.50 -10.70
C PHE A 189 -7.48 -2.83 -11.40
N ASP A 190 -7.11 -2.90 -12.68
CA ASP A 190 -7.18 -4.14 -13.47
C ASP A 190 -6.17 -5.20 -12.97
N ASN A 191 -5.04 -4.74 -12.43
CA ASN A 191 -3.96 -5.56 -11.92
C ASN A 191 -3.45 -5.01 -10.56
N PRO A 192 -4.19 -5.23 -9.46
CA PRO A 192 -3.82 -4.67 -8.15
C PRO A 192 -2.46 -5.16 -7.65
N GLN A 193 -2.08 -6.40 -8.01
CA GLN A 193 -0.78 -6.95 -7.69
C GLN A 193 0.37 -6.17 -8.31
N ARG A 194 0.25 -5.75 -9.58
CA ARG A 194 1.25 -4.89 -10.22
C ARG A 194 1.41 -3.57 -9.48
N GLU A 195 0.32 -2.98 -9.01
CA GLU A 195 0.36 -1.71 -8.29
C GLU A 195 1.07 -1.84 -6.94
N LEU A 196 0.82 -2.94 -6.22
CA LEU A 196 1.52 -3.25 -4.98
C LEU A 196 2.99 -3.60 -5.21
N PHE A 197 3.30 -4.34 -6.27
CA PHE A 197 4.68 -4.60 -6.68
C PHE A 197 5.46 -3.31 -6.95
N ILE A 198 4.92 -2.39 -7.75
CA ILE A 198 5.55 -1.09 -8.03
C ILE A 198 5.74 -0.29 -6.73
N TRP A 199 4.72 -0.26 -5.87
CA TRP A 199 4.83 0.38 -4.56
C TRP A 199 5.96 -0.23 -3.72
N SER A 200 6.06 -1.56 -3.63
CA SER A 200 7.11 -2.24 -2.86
C SER A 200 8.51 -1.96 -3.40
N VAL A 201 8.69 -1.96 -4.73
CA VAL A 201 9.97 -1.60 -5.37
C VAL A 201 10.36 -0.17 -5.05
N LEU A 202 9.45 0.79 -5.24
CA LEU A 202 9.69 2.19 -4.93
C LEU A 202 9.96 2.42 -3.44
N ASN A 203 9.43 1.56 -2.56
CA ASN A 203 9.67 1.61 -1.12
C ASN A 203 10.85 0.76 -0.64
N ASN A 204 11.63 0.21 -1.56
CA ASN A 204 12.78 -0.65 -1.27
C ASN A 204 12.46 -1.85 -0.35
N GLN A 205 11.24 -2.37 -0.47
CA GLN A 205 10.74 -3.52 0.27
C GLN A 205 10.92 -4.78 -0.57
N ARG A 206 12.12 -5.38 -0.51
CA ARG A 206 12.50 -6.50 -1.37
C ARG A 206 11.57 -7.71 -1.21
N GLU A 207 11.34 -8.17 0.02
CA GLU A 207 10.54 -9.36 0.28
C GLU A 207 9.10 -9.20 -0.25
N MET A 208 8.47 -8.06 0.03
CA MET A 208 7.13 -7.76 -0.47
C MET A 208 7.09 -7.60 -2.00
N ALA A 209 8.14 -7.04 -2.60
CA ALA A 209 8.26 -6.95 -4.06
C ALA A 209 8.42 -8.33 -4.69
N GLU A 210 9.24 -9.22 -4.11
CA GLU A 210 9.40 -10.60 -4.57
C GLU A 210 8.07 -11.37 -4.47
N PHE A 211 7.34 -11.22 -3.38
CA PHE A 211 6.01 -11.82 -3.21
C PHE A 211 5.04 -11.39 -4.32
N PHE A 212 4.83 -10.09 -4.52
CA PHE A 212 3.93 -9.62 -5.58
C PHE A 212 4.48 -9.80 -7.00
N TRP A 213 5.77 -10.08 -7.16
CA TRP A 213 6.35 -10.44 -8.45
C TRP A 213 6.02 -11.88 -8.85
N GLN A 214 6.05 -12.82 -7.89
CA GLN A 214 5.88 -14.26 -8.15
C GLN A 214 4.51 -14.60 -8.72
N ASP A 215 3.42 -14.03 -8.17
CA ASP A 215 2.07 -14.30 -8.71
C ASP A 215 1.65 -13.33 -9.84
N GLY A 216 2.57 -12.46 -10.27
CA GLY A 216 2.30 -11.35 -11.18
C GLY A 216 2.24 -11.76 -12.65
N LYS A 217 1.35 -11.11 -13.41
CA LYS A 217 1.36 -11.21 -14.87
C LYS A 217 2.60 -10.52 -15.45
N ASN A 218 3.32 -11.21 -16.34
CA ASN A 218 4.53 -10.71 -17.03
C ASN A 218 5.76 -10.53 -16.13
N ALA A 219 6.15 -11.59 -15.40
CA ALA A 219 7.30 -11.61 -14.49
C ALA A 219 8.60 -11.02 -15.09
N ILE A 220 8.94 -11.34 -16.35
CA ILE A 220 10.16 -10.81 -16.99
C ILE A 220 10.11 -9.28 -17.12
N ALA A 221 9.01 -8.74 -17.64
CA ALA A 221 8.85 -7.29 -17.78
C ALA A 221 8.85 -6.60 -16.41
N ALA A 222 8.17 -7.20 -15.43
CA ALA A 222 8.15 -6.69 -14.05
C ALA A 222 9.56 -6.65 -13.42
N ALA A 223 10.37 -7.71 -13.60
CA ALA A 223 11.75 -7.75 -13.12
C ALA A 223 12.63 -6.68 -13.78
N LEU A 224 12.48 -6.46 -15.09
CA LEU A 224 13.20 -5.39 -15.80
C LEU A 224 12.81 -3.99 -15.31
N VAL A 225 11.51 -3.76 -15.07
CA VAL A 225 11.02 -2.50 -14.50
C VAL A 225 11.59 -2.31 -13.09
N ALA A 226 11.57 -3.35 -12.24
CA ALA A 226 12.13 -3.26 -10.90
C ALA A 226 13.63 -2.96 -10.91
N HIS A 227 14.39 -3.69 -11.74
CA HIS A 227 15.82 -3.43 -11.93
C HIS A 227 16.07 -1.98 -12.38
N ALA A 228 15.35 -1.51 -13.40
CA ALA A 228 15.50 -0.16 -13.93
C ALA A 228 15.16 0.92 -12.89
N LEU A 229 14.08 0.74 -12.12
CA LEU A 229 13.71 1.65 -11.03
C LEU A 229 14.78 1.69 -9.93
N LEU A 230 15.22 0.53 -9.43
CA LEU A 230 16.23 0.43 -8.37
C LEU A 230 17.57 1.00 -8.85
N PHE A 231 17.98 0.69 -10.07
CA PHE A 231 19.19 1.22 -10.68
C PHE A 231 19.13 2.74 -10.81
N ALA A 232 18.03 3.29 -11.34
CA ALA A 232 17.84 4.73 -11.47
C ALA A 232 17.84 5.44 -10.10
N MET A 233 17.19 4.86 -9.09
CA MET A 233 17.20 5.38 -7.71
C MET A 233 18.61 5.35 -7.10
N SER A 234 19.38 4.28 -7.32
CA SER A 234 20.77 4.16 -6.84
C SER A 234 21.68 5.27 -7.35
N ARG A 235 21.48 5.73 -8.60
CA ARG A 235 22.28 6.81 -9.20
C ARG A 235 21.89 8.20 -8.70
N ARG A 236 20.72 8.34 -8.06
CA ARG A 236 20.14 9.61 -7.63
C ARG A 236 20.22 9.85 -6.13
N THR A 237 20.46 8.82 -5.34
CA THR A 237 20.67 8.95 -3.89
C THR A 237 22.15 9.25 -3.58
N HIS A 238 22.39 9.99 -2.50
CA HIS A 238 23.72 10.21 -1.94
C HIS A 238 24.02 9.32 -0.72
N SER A 239 23.04 8.54 -0.26
CA SER A 239 23.21 7.65 0.89
C SER A 239 23.86 6.33 0.46
N LYS A 240 25.10 6.07 0.89
CA LYS A 240 25.82 4.83 0.59
C LYS A 240 25.01 3.57 0.93
N GLU A 241 24.35 3.55 2.08
CA GLU A 241 23.50 2.44 2.52
C GLU A 241 22.33 2.20 1.55
N LEU A 242 21.66 3.26 1.07
CA LEU A 242 20.59 3.10 0.07
C LEU A 242 21.15 2.60 -1.27
N ILE A 243 22.32 3.09 -1.70
CA ILE A 243 23.00 2.62 -2.92
C ILE A 243 23.27 1.12 -2.81
N GLU A 244 23.83 0.67 -1.68
CA GLU A 244 24.12 -0.74 -1.42
C GLU A 244 22.83 -1.58 -1.42
N GLN A 245 21.77 -1.12 -0.75
CA GLN A 245 20.48 -1.82 -0.73
C GLN A 245 19.86 -1.91 -2.13
N TYR A 246 19.78 -0.81 -2.89
CA TYR A 246 19.23 -0.83 -4.24
C TYR A 246 20.05 -1.73 -5.18
N THR A 247 21.37 -1.66 -5.10
CA THR A 247 22.27 -2.49 -5.91
C THR A 247 22.14 -3.96 -5.53
N SER A 248 21.93 -4.28 -4.25
CA SER A 248 21.68 -5.64 -3.78
C SER A 248 20.31 -6.15 -4.24
N ASN A 249 19.27 -5.31 -4.18
CA ASN A 249 17.91 -5.69 -4.53
C ASN A 249 17.67 -5.75 -6.06
N ALA A 250 18.54 -5.11 -6.86
CA ALA A 250 18.48 -5.13 -8.31
C ALA A 250 19.22 -6.31 -8.96
N LYS A 251 19.92 -7.13 -8.17
CA LYS A 251 20.62 -8.35 -8.61
C LYS A 251 19.70 -9.55 -8.49
#